data_AF-A0A0D7ARV5-F1
#
_entry.id   AF-A0A0D7ARV5-F1
#
_cell.length_a   1.000
_cell.length_b   1.000
_cell.length_c   1.000
_cell.angle_alpha   90.00
_cell.angle_beta   90.00
_cell.angle_gamma   90.00
#
_symmetry.space_group_name_H-M   'P 1'
#
loop_
_entity.id
_entity.type
_entity.pdbx_description
1 polymer ?
#
loop_
_entity_poly.entity_id
_entity_poly.type
_entity_poly.pdbx_seq_one_letter_code
_entity_poly.pdbx_strand_id
1 'polypeptide(L)'
;MSHDVNGNVTTPFWTDLPYTDIHLSQTPDVLHQLYQGVIKHLVEWCQSMGTEQELDRRIRRLPPGLGLRHFKNGISALSQVSGAERKDIGKILLGC
;
A
#
# COMPACT_ATOMS: atom_id res chain seq x y z
N MET A 1 -16.53 -3.60 6.77
CA MET A 1 -15.35 -2.71 6.63
C MET A 1 -15.85 -1.30 6.36
N SER A 2 -16.33 -0.57 7.38
CA SER A 2 -17.12 0.66 7.22
C SER A 2 -16.57 1.87 7.99
N HIS A 3 -15.27 1.93 8.28
CA HIS A 3 -14.69 3.01 9.10
C HIS A 3 -13.29 3.47 8.69
N ASP A 4 -13.02 3.64 7.39
CA ASP A 4 -11.73 4.21 6.92
C ASP A 4 -11.84 5.64 6.34
N VAL A 5 -12.96 6.33 6.59
CA VAL A 5 -13.05 7.78 6.35
C VAL A 5 -13.53 8.42 7.65
N ASN A 6 -12.76 9.36 8.19
CA ASN A 6 -13.13 10.11 9.38
C ASN A 6 -14.47 10.85 9.10
N GLY A 7 -15.57 10.32 9.63
CA GLY A 7 -16.92 10.84 9.43
C GLY A 7 -17.22 12.18 10.11
N ASN A 8 -16.22 12.83 10.74
CA ASN A 8 -16.42 14.08 11.50
C ASN A 8 -16.07 15.37 10.73
N VAL A 9 -15.69 15.31 9.45
CA VAL A 9 -15.42 16.53 8.67
C VAL A 9 -16.53 16.76 7.65
N THR A 10 -17.62 17.37 8.11
CA THR A 10 -18.74 17.79 7.24
C THR A 10 -18.42 19.03 6.41
N THR A 11 -17.46 19.85 6.86
CA THR A 11 -17.04 21.07 6.18
C THR A 11 -15.52 21.07 6.05
N PRO A 12 -14.97 20.84 4.85
CA PRO A 12 -13.53 20.86 4.66
C PRO A 12 -12.94 22.27 4.85
N PHE A 13 -11.68 22.38 5.27
CA PHE A 13 -11.06 23.68 5.55
C PHE A 13 -10.95 24.60 4.31
N TRP A 14 -11.01 24.03 3.11
CA TRP A 14 -10.94 24.74 1.83
C TRP A 14 -12.32 25.18 1.31
N THR A 15 -13.39 25.04 2.08
CA THR A 15 -14.77 25.39 1.66
C THR A 15 -14.87 26.84 1.17
N ASP A 16 -14.14 27.77 1.80
CA ASP A 16 -14.17 29.20 1.47
C ASP A 16 -13.11 29.62 0.42
N LEU A 17 -12.50 28.66 -0.28
CA LEU A 17 -11.47 28.89 -1.31
C LEU A 17 -11.97 28.48 -2.72
N PRO A 18 -12.95 29.19 -3.30
CA PRO A 18 -13.68 28.74 -4.51
C PRO A 18 -12.84 28.70 -5.79
N TYR A 19 -11.68 29.37 -5.82
CA TYR A 19 -10.77 29.43 -6.97
C TYR A 19 -9.49 28.61 -6.77
N THR A 20 -9.36 27.89 -5.65
CA THR A 20 -8.16 27.10 -5.34
C THR A 20 -8.41 25.64 -5.66
N ASP A 21 -7.60 25.08 -6.56
CA ASP A 21 -7.53 23.64 -6.73
C ASP A 21 -6.74 23.02 -5.56
N ILE A 22 -7.46 22.46 -4.59
CA ILE A 22 -6.85 21.87 -3.39
C ILE A 22 -5.93 20.68 -3.73
N HIS A 23 -6.14 20.02 -4.88
CA HIS A 23 -5.33 18.88 -5.28
C HIS A 23 -3.88 19.28 -5.56
N LEU A 24 -3.64 20.53 -5.96
CA LEU A 24 -2.29 21.07 -6.17
C LEU A 24 -1.55 21.36 -4.85
N SER A 25 -2.27 21.48 -3.73
CA SER A 25 -1.68 21.71 -2.41
C SER A 25 -1.22 20.43 -1.71
N GLN A 26 -1.56 19.26 -2.28
CA GLN A 26 -1.16 17.97 -1.72
C GLN A 26 0.35 17.81 -1.84
N THR A 27 1.01 17.72 -0.69
CA THR A 27 2.45 17.49 -0.65
C THR A 27 2.77 16.06 -1.12
N PRO A 28 3.94 15.83 -1.73
CA PRO A 28 4.34 14.49 -2.16
C PRO A 28 4.33 13.44 -1.05
N ASP A 29 4.50 13.85 0.21
CA ASP A 29 4.46 12.96 1.36
C ASP A 29 3.08 12.32 1.57
N VAL A 30 2.00 13.09 1.38
CA VAL A 30 0.62 12.56 1.47
C VAL A 30 0.41 11.48 0.42
N LEU A 31 0.90 11.68 -0.81
CA LEU A 31 0.81 10.68 -1.86
C LEU A 31 1.61 9.41 -1.52
N HIS A 32 2.81 9.58 -0.95
CA HIS A 32 3.63 8.45 -0.51
C HIS A 32 2.95 7.64 0.60
N GLN A 33 2.37 8.31 1.60
CA GLN A 33 1.63 7.65 2.69
C GLN A 33 0.38 6.92 2.18
N LEU A 34 -0.38 7.56 1.28
CA LEU A 34 -1.54 6.92 0.63
C LEU A 34 -1.12 5.66 -0.12
N TYR A 35 -0.04 5.73 -0.91
CA TYR A 35 0.50 4.56 -1.59
C TYR A 35 0.88 3.46 -0.58
N GLN A 36 1.58 3.80 0.50
CA GLN A 36 1.92 2.83 1.54
C GLN A 36 0.68 2.18 2.19
N GLY A 37 -0.37 2.97 2.43
CA GLY A 37 -1.65 2.51 2.96
C GLY A 37 -2.39 1.57 2.00
N VAL A 38 -2.43 1.90 0.71
CA VAL A 38 -3.02 1.03 -0.33
C VAL A 38 -2.28 -0.31 -0.39
N ILE A 39 -0.95 -0.30 -0.40
CA ILE A 39 -0.18 -1.57 -0.40
C ILE A 39 -0.44 -2.38 0.87
N LYS A 40 -0.58 -1.74 2.03
CA LYS A 40 -0.95 -2.41 3.28
C LYS A 40 -2.27 -3.19 3.13
N HIS A 41 -3.31 -2.51 2.65
CA HIS A 41 -4.62 -3.13 2.47
C HIS A 41 -4.63 -4.21 1.40
N LEU A 42 -3.85 -4.05 0.32
CA LEU A 42 -3.71 -5.11 -0.68
C LEU A 42 -3.10 -6.38 -0.08
N VAL A 43 -2.07 -6.26 0.76
CA VAL A 43 -1.50 -7.41 1.48
C VAL A 43 -2.56 -8.05 2.38
N GLU A 44 -3.27 -7.26 3.18
CA GLU A 44 -4.35 -7.75 4.05
C GLU A 44 -5.45 -8.48 3.27
N TRP A 45 -5.86 -7.94 2.11
CA TRP A 45 -6.84 -8.58 1.24
C TRP A 45 -6.32 -9.89 0.67
N CYS A 46 -5.08 -9.94 0.17
CA CYS A 46 -4.47 -11.18 -0.31
C CYS A 46 -4.42 -12.25 0.79
N GLN A 47 -4.08 -11.86 2.02
CA GLN A 47 -4.05 -12.76 3.17
C GLN A 47 -5.46 -13.23 3.55
N SER A 48 -6.48 -12.37 3.46
CA SER A 48 -7.87 -12.71 3.76
C SER A 48 -8.50 -13.67 2.74
N MET A 49 -8.15 -13.55 1.46
CA MET A 49 -8.66 -14.42 0.40
C MET A 49 -8.00 -15.80 0.39
N GLY A 50 -6.74 -15.86 0.82
CA GLY A 50 -5.99 -17.11 0.94
C GLY A 50 -5.66 -17.37 2.40
N THR A 51 -4.37 -17.30 2.70
CA THR A 51 -3.80 -17.25 4.05
C THR A 51 -2.46 -16.55 3.95
N GLU A 52 -1.92 -16.10 5.07
CA GLU A 52 -0.55 -15.57 5.12
C GLU A 52 0.49 -16.60 4.64
N GLN A 53 0.34 -17.87 5.03
CA GLN A 53 1.27 -18.95 4.65
C GLN A 53 1.22 -19.24 3.15
N GLU A 54 0.03 -19.18 2.54
CA GLU A 54 -0.12 -19.40 1.10
C GLU A 54 0.42 -18.21 0.29
N LEU A 55 0.20 -16.97 0.75
CA LEU A 55 0.78 -15.78 0.13
C LEU A 55 2.32 -15.87 0.13
N ASP A 56 2.91 -16.21 1.26
CA ASP A 56 4.35 -16.42 1.38
C ASP A 56 4.85 -17.55 0.48
N ARG A 57 4.14 -18.68 0.43
CA ARG A 57 4.50 -19.81 -0.45
C ARG A 57 4.53 -19.39 -1.91
N ARG A 58 3.58 -18.57 -2.37
CA ARG A 58 3.54 -18.05 -3.73
C ARG A 58 4.68 -17.09 -4.01
N ILE A 59 4.92 -16.13 -3.10
CA ILE A 59 6.00 -15.15 -3.25
C ILE A 59 7.38 -15.85 -3.33
N ARG A 60 7.61 -16.88 -2.51
CA ARG A 60 8.86 -17.67 -2.54
C ARG A 60 9.08 -18.43 -3.84
N ARG A 61 8.02 -18.75 -4.58
CA ARG A 61 8.08 -19.51 -5.85
C ARG A 61 8.15 -18.61 -7.09
N LEU A 62 8.02 -17.29 -6.92
CA LEU A 62 8.13 -16.37 -8.05
C LEU A 62 9.52 -16.48 -8.69
N PRO A 63 9.59 -16.62 -10.02
CA PRO A 63 10.86 -16.59 -10.72
C PRO A 63 11.54 -15.23 -10.54
N PRO A 64 12.88 -15.16 -10.60
CA PRO A 64 13.59 -13.88 -10.65
C PRO A 64 13.09 -13.03 -11.82
N GLY A 65 12.74 -11.78 -11.55
CA GLY A 65 12.30 -10.81 -12.54
C GLY A 65 13.13 -9.52 -12.46
N LEU A 66 13.33 -8.84 -13.59
CA LEU A 66 14.05 -7.57 -13.61
C LEU A 66 13.32 -6.54 -12.74
N GLY A 67 14.03 -5.94 -11.78
CA GLY A 67 13.46 -4.92 -10.90
C GLY A 67 12.56 -5.46 -9.77
N LEU A 68 12.36 -6.78 -9.69
CA LEU A 68 11.65 -7.45 -8.61
C LEU A 68 12.62 -7.98 -7.56
N ARG A 69 12.31 -7.76 -6.28
CA ARG A 69 13.05 -8.34 -5.16
C ARG A 69 12.52 -9.75 -4.87
N HIS A 70 13.43 -10.71 -4.68
CA HIS A 70 13.05 -12.06 -4.30
C HIS A 70 13.01 -12.20 -2.77
N PHE A 71 11.85 -12.52 -2.21
CA PHE A 71 11.65 -12.72 -0.78
C PHE A 71 11.72 -14.23 -0.43
N LYS A 72 12.94 -14.73 -0.18
CA LYS A 72 13.21 -16.16 0.09
C LYS A 72 12.41 -16.75 1.25
N ASN A 73 12.12 -15.94 2.26
CA ASN A 73 11.36 -16.33 3.44
C ASN A 73 9.91 -15.81 3.40
N GLY A 74 9.44 -15.33 2.25
CA GLY A 74 8.16 -14.62 2.16
C GLY A 74 8.21 -13.23 2.78
N ILE A 75 7.06 -12.57 2.84
CA ILE A 75 6.92 -11.20 3.37
C ILE A 75 6.55 -11.20 4.85
N SER A 76 5.95 -12.28 5.36
CA SER A 76 5.63 -12.42 6.80
C SER A 76 6.86 -12.43 7.70
N ALA A 77 8.01 -12.84 7.16
CA ALA A 77 9.28 -12.88 7.90
C ALA A 77 9.86 -11.48 8.22
N LEU A 78 9.30 -10.42 7.64
CA LEU A 78 9.74 -9.04 7.88
C LEU A 78 9.08 -8.52 9.17
N SER A 79 9.86 -8.36 10.23
CA SER A 79 9.38 -7.77 11.49
C SER A 79 9.03 -6.28 11.37
N GLN A 80 9.75 -5.56 10.50
CA GLN A 80 9.48 -4.18 10.14
C GLN A 80 9.66 -4.02 8.62
N VAL A 81 8.64 -3.49 7.96
CA VAL A 81 8.65 -3.28 6.50
C VAL A 81 9.12 -1.85 6.21
N SER A 82 10.29 -1.72 5.60
CA SER A 82 10.81 -0.43 5.12
C SER A 82 10.01 0.09 3.91
N GLY A 83 10.13 1.39 3.61
CA GLY A 83 9.50 1.98 2.43
C GLY A 83 9.95 1.33 1.11
N ALA A 84 11.23 0.94 1.01
CA ALA A 84 11.76 0.21 -0.14
C ALA A 84 11.15 -1.19 -0.27
N GLU A 85 11.02 -1.93 0.85
CA GLU A 85 10.38 -3.24 0.86
C GLU A 85 8.90 -3.15 0.50
N ARG A 86 8.19 -2.15 1.01
CA ARG A 86 6.79 -1.93 0.66
C ARG A 86 6.61 -1.64 -0.83
N LYS A 87 7.52 -0.86 -1.42
CA LYS A 87 7.56 -0.64 -2.87
C LYS A 87 7.77 -1.97 -3.61
N ASP A 88 8.76 -2.77 -3.22
CA ASP A 88 9.06 -4.05 -3.87
C ASP A 88 7.92 -5.09 -3.72
N ILE A 89 7.23 -5.11 -2.57
CA ILE A 89 6.00 -5.90 -2.38
C ILE A 89 4.91 -5.41 -3.34
N GLY A 90 4.74 -4.10 -3.47
CA GLY A 90 3.80 -3.50 -4.42
C GLY A 90 4.06 -3.95 -5.86
N LYS A 91 5.33 -3.99 -6.30
CA LYS A 91 5.69 -4.47 -7.63
C LYS A 91 5.28 -5.93 -7.88
N ILE A 92 5.44 -6.78 -6.87
CA ILE A 92 5.05 -8.19 -6.95
C ILE A 92 3.53 -8.33 -7.06
N LEU A 93 2.77 -7.59 -6.24
CA LEU A 93 1.32 -7.73 -6.18
C LEU A 93 0.60 -7.09 -7.36
N LEU A 94 1.12 -5.96 -7.87
CA LEU A 94 0.50 -5.19 -8.96
C LEU A 94 1.10 -5.53 -10.34
N GLY A 95 2.27 -6.18 -10.39
CA GLY A 95 2.98 -6.46 -11.63
C GLY A 95 3.56 -5.21 -12.31
N CYS A 96 3.88 -4.16 -11.54
CA CYS A 96 4.36 -2.87 -12.01
C CYS A 96 5.76 -2.54 -11.47
#